data_AF-A0A955LYR6-F1
#
_entry.id   AF-A0A955LYR6-F1
#
_cell.length_a   1.000
_cell.length_b   1.000
_cell.length_c   1.000
_cell.angle_alpha   90.00
_cell.angle_beta   90.00
_cell.angle_gamma   90.00
#
_symmetry.space_group_name_H-M   'P 1'
#
loop_
_entity.id
_entity.type
_entity.pdbx_description
1 polymer ?
#
loop_
_entity_poly.entity_id
_entity_poly.type
_entity_poly.pdbx_seq_one_letter_code
_entity_poly.pdbx_strand_id
1 'polypeptide(L)'
;MKSLWNNKEAARIKNDPLKLRVYTSQLLGKEPDLVLHGGGNTSVKMNVRNLFGEEEDVLYVKGSGWDLATITEEGFAPVRMVTLLKMAELPSLSDTEMVR
;
A
#
# COMPACT_ATOMS: atom_id res chain seq x y z
N MET A 1 -6.44 -15.11 18.38
CA MET A 1 -5.69 -13.94 17.88
C MET A 1 -6.14 -12.68 18.62
N LYS A 2 -5.20 -11.85 19.09
CA LYS A 2 -5.49 -10.61 19.83
C LYS A 2 -5.24 -9.42 18.90
N SER A 3 -6.15 -8.45 18.88
CA SER A 3 -5.92 -7.20 18.12
C SER A 3 -4.81 -6.37 18.78
N LEU A 4 -3.82 -5.95 17.98
CA LEU A 4 -2.76 -5.02 18.37
C LEU A 4 -3.10 -3.55 18.08
N TRP A 5 -4.31 -3.28 17.58
CA TRP A 5 -4.76 -1.94 17.24
C TRP A 5 -4.83 -1.01 18.46
N ASN A 6 -4.27 0.18 18.33
CA ASN A 6 -4.25 1.22 19.35
C ASN A 6 -5.01 2.46 18.85
N ASN A 7 -6.19 2.68 19.43
CA ASN A 7 -7.04 3.82 19.08
C ASN A 7 -6.36 5.18 19.25
N LYS A 8 -5.48 5.35 20.24
CA LYS A 8 -4.78 6.62 20.48
C LYS A 8 -3.76 6.90 19.39
N GLU A 9 -3.05 5.88 18.93
CA GLU A 9 -2.05 6.00 17.87
C GLU A 9 -2.73 6.23 16.51
N ALA A 10 -3.72 5.41 16.18
CA ALA A 10 -4.51 5.57 14.95
C ALA A 10 -5.16 6.95 14.85
N ALA A 11 -5.70 7.48 15.97
CA ALA A 11 -6.31 8.81 15.98
C ALA A 11 -5.33 9.95 15.64
N ARG A 12 -4.02 9.79 15.94
CA ARG A 12 -2.99 10.79 15.62
C ARG A 12 -2.67 10.87 14.12
N ILE A 13 -2.84 9.76 13.40
CA ILE A 13 -2.49 9.62 11.98
C ILE A 13 -3.71 9.45 11.06
N LYS A 14 -4.93 9.55 11.61
CA LYS A 14 -6.19 9.28 10.89
C LYS A 14 -6.41 10.10 9.60
N ASN A 15 -5.79 11.29 9.52
CA ASN A 15 -5.92 12.21 8.39
C ASN A 15 -4.85 11.97 7.31
N ASP A 16 -3.97 10.98 7.51
CA ASP A 16 -2.91 10.61 6.58
C ASP A 16 -3.07 9.12 6.25
N PRO A 17 -3.81 8.78 5.18
CA PRO A 17 -4.11 7.39 4.84
C PRO A 17 -2.86 6.54 4.62
N LEU A 18 -1.76 7.12 4.13
CA LEU A 18 -0.50 6.39 3.91
C LEU A 18 0.16 6.05 5.24
N LYS A 19 0.25 7.00 6.18
CA LYS A 19 0.73 6.71 7.55
C LYS A 19 -0.15 5.69 8.26
N LEU A 20 -1.47 5.81 8.12
CA LEU A 20 -2.38 4.82 8.69
C LEU A 20 -2.16 3.44 8.06
N ARG A 21 -1.85 3.38 6.76
CA ARG A 21 -1.52 2.13 6.09
C ARG A 21 -0.22 1.55 6.62
N VAL A 22 0.85 2.32 6.70
CA VAL A 22 2.13 1.93 7.33
C VAL A 22 1.88 1.34 8.71
N TYR A 23 1.13 2.04 9.57
CA TYR A 23 0.77 1.56 10.89
C TYR A 23 0.08 0.19 10.85
N THR A 24 -0.96 0.04 10.03
CA THR A 24 -1.67 -1.25 9.91
C THR A 24 -0.81 -2.37 9.34
N SER A 25 0.10 -2.06 8.40
CA SER A 25 1.04 -3.02 7.84
C SER A 25 1.99 -3.53 8.92
N GLN A 26 2.50 -2.64 9.77
CA GLN A 26 3.34 -3.01 10.90
C GLN A 26 2.60 -3.85 11.95
N LEU A 27 1.31 -3.60 12.20
CA LEU A 27 0.51 -4.46 13.08
C LEU A 27 0.41 -5.89 12.54
N LEU A 28 0.22 -6.05 11.22
CA LEU A 28 0.15 -7.36 10.57
C LEU A 28 1.52 -8.06 10.54
N GLY A 29 2.58 -7.32 10.19
CA GLY A 29 3.93 -7.88 10.10
C GLY A 29 4.53 -8.29 11.46
N LYS A 30 4.01 -7.74 12.57
CA LYS A 30 4.40 -8.13 13.94
C LYS A 30 3.79 -9.45 14.39
N GLU A 31 2.86 -10.02 13.63
CA GLU A 31 2.20 -11.29 13.94
C GLU A 31 2.71 -12.39 12.98
N PRO A 32 3.64 -13.25 13.42
CA PRO A 32 4.21 -14.31 12.58
C PRO A 32 3.17 -15.32 12.07
N ASP A 33 2.07 -15.48 12.78
CA ASP A 33 0.96 -16.36 12.36
C ASP A 33 0.15 -15.77 11.19
N LEU A 34 0.27 -14.46 10.92
CA LEU A 34 -0.39 -13.78 9.80
C LEU A 34 0.52 -13.62 8.60
N VAL A 35 1.77 -13.20 8.83
CA VAL A 35 2.71 -12.86 7.76
C VAL A 35 4.08 -13.41 8.07
N LEU A 36 4.57 -14.30 7.20
CA LEU A 36 5.95 -14.75 7.23
C LEU A 36 6.88 -13.65 6.73
N HIS A 37 8.14 -13.65 7.20
CA HIS A 37 9.14 -12.65 6.85
C HIS A 37 9.23 -12.41 5.33
N GLY A 38 9.11 -11.15 4.91
CA GLY A 38 9.16 -10.74 3.50
C GLY A 38 7.86 -10.98 2.70
N GLY A 39 6.87 -11.66 3.29
CA GLY A 39 5.55 -11.88 2.70
C GLY A 39 4.56 -10.73 2.92
N GLY A 40 3.33 -10.97 2.49
CA GLY A 40 2.19 -10.06 2.69
C GLY A 40 2.20 -8.82 1.81
N ASN A 41 1.01 -8.41 1.37
CA ASN A 41 0.79 -7.21 0.56
C ASN A 41 -0.25 -6.32 1.24
N THR A 42 -0.02 -5.02 1.20
CA THR A 42 -0.95 -4.00 1.68
C THR A 42 -0.95 -2.83 0.71
N SER A 43 -2.09 -2.14 0.63
CA SER A 43 -2.22 -0.97 -0.23
C SER A 43 -3.24 0.03 0.32
N VAL A 44 -3.19 1.25 -0.18
CA VAL A 44 -4.15 2.32 0.13
C VAL A 44 -4.41 3.16 -1.11
N LYS A 45 -5.68 3.49 -1.37
CA LYS A 45 -6.09 4.40 -2.45
C LYS A 45 -6.13 5.82 -1.90
N MET A 46 -5.59 6.77 -2.66
CA MET A 46 -5.54 8.18 -2.30
C MET A 46 -5.73 9.03 -3.55
N ASN A 47 -6.40 10.17 -3.38
CA ASN A 47 -6.37 11.23 -4.39
C ASN A 47 -5.14 12.11 -4.11
N VAL A 48 -4.29 12.30 -5.11
CA VAL A 48 -3.01 13.00 -4.98
C VAL A 48 -2.91 14.05 -6.07
N ARG A 49 -2.40 15.23 -5.71
CA ARG A 49 -2.11 16.29 -6.68
C ARG A 49 -0.75 16.05 -7.32
N ASN A 50 -0.72 15.92 -8.65
CA ASN A 50 0.52 15.69 -9.40
C ASN A 50 1.35 16.99 -9.55
N LEU A 51 2.52 16.89 -10.20
CA LEU A 51 3.44 18.03 -10.42
C LEU A 51 2.83 19.14 -11.29
N PHE A 52 1.81 18.83 -12.09
CA PHE A 52 1.09 19.79 -12.94
C PHE A 52 -0.13 20.40 -12.23
N GLY A 53 -0.39 20.01 -10.98
CA GLY A 53 -1.48 20.52 -10.18
C GLY A 53 -2.82 19.82 -10.44
N GLU A 54 -2.83 18.68 -11.12
CA GLU A 54 -4.02 17.88 -11.42
C GLU A 54 -4.25 16.83 -10.32
N GLU A 55 -5.51 16.55 -10.00
CA GLU A 55 -5.86 15.47 -9.08
C GLU A 55 -5.85 14.11 -9.80
N GLU A 56 -5.15 13.13 -9.23
CA GLU A 56 -5.07 11.76 -9.74
C GLU A 56 -5.40 10.75 -8.64
N ASP A 57 -6.17 9.72 -9.00
CA ASP A 57 -6.35 8.55 -8.14
C ASP A 57 -5.11 7.65 -8.22
N VAL A 58 -4.46 7.48 -7.08
CA VAL A 58 -3.24 6.68 -6.92
C VAL A 58 -3.52 5.54 -5.95
N LEU A 59 -3.07 4.34 -6.31
CA LEU A 59 -2.96 3.21 -5.40
C LEU A 59 -1.52 3.12 -4.94
N TYR A 60 -1.28 3.29 -3.64
CA TYR A 60 0.01 3.03 -3.01
C TYR A 60 0.08 1.56 -2.64
N VAL A 61 0.99 0.80 -3.24
CA VAL A 61 1.15 -0.65 -3.02
C VAL A 61 2.51 -0.92 -2.39
N LYS A 62 2.56 -1.78 -1.37
CA LYS A 62 3.83 -2.25 -0.79
C LYS A 62 4.75 -2.78 -1.91
N GLY A 63 5.95 -2.23 -1.99
CA GLY A 63 6.97 -2.63 -2.94
C GLY A 63 7.62 -3.96 -2.57
N SER A 64 8.19 -4.64 -3.57
CA SER A 64 8.99 -5.84 -3.37
C SER A 64 10.20 -5.57 -2.47
N GLY A 65 10.58 -6.55 -1.65
CA GLY A 65 11.74 -6.46 -0.76
C GLY A 65 11.50 -5.76 0.59
N TRP A 66 10.33 -5.14 0.78
CA TRP A 66 9.97 -4.53 2.06
C TRP A 66 9.33 -5.54 3.03
N ASP A 67 9.71 -5.47 4.30
CA ASP A 67 9.05 -6.22 5.37
C ASP A 67 7.91 -5.39 5.96
N LEU A 68 6.71 -5.98 6.06
CA LEU A 68 5.55 -5.29 6.65
C LEU A 68 5.82 -4.88 8.11
N ALA A 69 6.61 -5.65 8.86
CA ALA A 69 6.89 -5.37 10.28
C ALA A 69 7.64 -4.03 10.49
N THR A 70 8.40 -3.60 9.49
CA THR A 70 9.31 -2.44 9.56
C THR A 70 9.09 -1.42 8.44
N ILE A 71 8.09 -1.64 7.57
CA ILE A 71 7.82 -0.78 6.42
C ILE A 71 7.61 0.68 6.83
N THR A 72 8.10 1.60 6.00
CA THR A 72 7.86 3.04 6.07
C THR A 72 7.08 3.50 4.84
N GLU A 73 6.73 4.79 4.75
CA GLU A 73 6.01 5.35 3.60
C GLU A 73 6.75 5.10 2.27
N GLU A 74 8.08 5.14 2.27
CA GLU A 74 8.95 4.86 1.12
C GLU A 74 8.80 3.43 0.59
N GLY A 75 8.31 2.51 1.42
CA GLY A 75 8.02 1.14 1.03
C GLY A 75 6.76 0.97 0.20
N PHE A 76 6.01 2.05 -0.08
CA PHE A 76 4.82 2.02 -0.90
C PHE A 76 5.06 2.71 -2.25
N ALA A 77 5.02 1.93 -3.34
CA ALA A 77 5.10 2.44 -4.69
C ALA A 77 3.75 3.06 -5.11
N PRO A 78 3.72 4.32 -5.58
CA PRO A 78 2.53 4.92 -6.15
C PRO A 78 2.30 4.41 -7.57
N VAL A 79 1.11 3.88 -7.85
CA VAL A 79 0.68 3.46 -9.19
C VAL A 79 -0.65 4.11 -9.56
N ARG A 80 -0.76 4.61 -10.79
CA ARG A 80 -1.97 5.32 -11.25
C ARG A 80 -3.15 4.36 -11.39
N MET A 81 -4.24 4.65 -10.69
CA MET A 81 -5.41 3.77 -10.67
C MET A 81 -6.05 3.65 -12.05
N VAL A 82 -6.09 4.73 -12.82
CA VAL A 82 -6.61 4.72 -14.20
C VAL A 82 -5.88 3.73 -15.10
N THR A 83 -4.55 3.62 -14.97
CA THR A 83 -3.74 2.68 -15.75
C THR A 83 -4.03 1.25 -15.32
N LEU A 84 -4.03 1.00 -14.00
CA LEU A 84 -4.30 -0.33 -13.45
C LEU A 84 -5.69 -0.86 -13.83
N LEU A 85 -6.73 -0.01 -13.81
CA LEU A 85 -8.09 -0.41 -14.20
C LEU A 85 -8.15 -0.81 -15.67
N LYS A 86 -7.52 -0.05 -16.56
CA LYS A 86 -7.43 -0.40 -17.99
C LYS A 86 -6.66 -1.69 -18.22
N MET A 87 -5.57 -1.91 -17.47
CA MET A 87 -4.79 -3.15 -17.55
C MET A 87 -5.61 -4.37 -17.10
N ALA A 88 -6.46 -4.20 -16.08
CA ALA A 88 -7.32 -5.27 -15.57
C ALA A 88 -8.42 -5.70 -16.56
N GLU A 89 -8.73 -4.88 -17.57
CA GLU A 89 -9.69 -5.20 -18.63
C GLU A 89 -9.07 -6.00 -19.79
N LEU A 90 -7.74 -6.15 -19.83
CA LEU A 90 -7.07 -6.90 -20.90
C LEU A 90 -7.36 -8.41 -20.77
N PRO A 91 -7.62 -9.13 -21.88
CA PRO A 91 -7.86 -10.58 -21.84
C PRO A 91 -6.69 -11.39 -21.26
N SER A 92 -5.48 -10.88 -21.45
CA SER A 92 -4.23 -11.42 -20.92
C SER A 92 -3.21 -10.30 -20.80
N LEU A 93 -2.37 -10.38 -19.77
CA LEU A 93 -1.24 -9.48 -19.58
C LEU A 93 -0.09 -10.24 -18.93
N SER A 94 1.04 -10.34 -19.63
CA SER A 94 2.25 -10.94 -19.08
C SER A 94 3.03 -9.95 -18.21
N ASP A 95 3.91 -10.48 -17.35
CA ASP A 95 4.77 -9.65 -16.50
C ASP A 95 5.63 -8.67 -17.33
N THR A 96 6.15 -9.12 -18.48
CA THR A 96 6.93 -8.27 -19.38
C THR A 96 6.10 -7.12 -19.94
N GLU A 97 4.83 -7.35 -20.23
CA GLU A 97 3.91 -6.30 -20.71
C GLU A 97 3.47 -5.37 -19.59
N MET A 98 3.38 -5.84 -18.35
CA MET A 98 3.03 -5.04 -17.18
C MET A 98 4.05 -3.95 -16.86
N VAL A 99 5.32 -4.15 -17.24
CA VAL A 99 6.45 -3.25 -16.93
C VAL A 99 6.78 -2.28 -18.09
N ARG A 100 6.11 -2.41 -19.25
CA ARG A 100 6.29 -1.52 -20.41
C ARG A 100 5.50 -0.23 -20.26
#